data_AF-A0A7I7XT82-F1
#
_entry.id   AF-A0A7I7XT82-F1
#
_cell.length_a   1.000
_cell.length_b   1.000
_cell.length_c   1.000
_cell.angle_alpha   90.00
_cell.angle_beta   90.00
_cell.angle_gamma   90.00
#
_symmetry.space_group_name_H-M   'P 1'
#
loop_
_entity.id
_entity.type
_entity.pdbx_description
1 polymer ?
#
loop_
_entity_poly.entity_id
_entity_poly.type
_entity_poly.pdbx_seq_one_letter_code
_entity_poly.pdbx_strand_id
1 'polypeptide(L)'
;MGELTGSAPVAVLAAAEEGGGTSNFLVPNGTFFVVLLIFLITLGVIAKWVVPPVSKVLAEREAMLSKTAADNRKSAEQVAAAQADYEEAMTGARSEASAIRDEARNEGRQVVDAQRSTASGEVAQSVRQADEQLSQQRSATEAELQQSVDGLSATLASRILGVDVKSGGSA
;
A
#
# COMPACT_ATOMS: atom_id res chain seq x y z
N MET A 1 -69.33 -43.39 53.91
CA MET A 1 -70.28 -42.70 54.82
C MET A 1 -69.73 -41.31 55.04
N GLY A 2 -70.40 -40.28 54.54
CA GLY A 2 -69.99 -38.87 54.67
C GLY A 2 -69.74 -38.18 53.33
N GLU A 3 -70.74 -37.40 52.89
CA GLU A 3 -70.75 -36.53 51.71
C GLU A 3 -69.75 -35.36 51.80
N LEU A 4 -69.57 -34.65 50.67
CA LEU A 4 -69.49 -33.20 50.46
C LEU A 4 -68.64 -32.93 49.19
N THR A 5 -69.23 -32.84 47.99
CA THR A 5 -69.83 -31.63 47.36
C THR A 5 -68.80 -30.62 46.84
N GLY A 6 -68.81 -30.32 45.54
CA GLY A 6 -68.04 -29.21 44.96
C GLY A 6 -68.09 -29.13 43.43
N SER A 7 -69.21 -28.64 42.91
CA SER A 7 -69.57 -28.42 41.50
C SER A 7 -68.51 -27.82 40.56
N ALA A 8 -68.36 -28.41 39.38
CA ALA A 8 -68.51 -27.73 38.07
C ALA A 8 -68.39 -28.73 36.91
N PRO A 9 -69.49 -29.21 36.29
CA PRO A 9 -69.39 -29.80 34.96
C PRO A 9 -69.28 -28.67 33.93
N VAL A 10 -68.18 -28.70 33.17
CA VAL A 10 -67.99 -27.94 31.94
C VAL A 10 -69.22 -28.13 31.06
N ALA A 11 -69.97 -27.05 30.87
CA ALA A 11 -71.10 -26.99 29.95
C ALA A 11 -70.56 -27.09 28.52
N VAL A 12 -70.41 -28.32 28.03
CA VAL A 12 -70.50 -28.63 26.60
C VAL A 12 -71.95 -28.33 26.22
N LEU A 13 -72.19 -27.11 25.75
CA LEU A 13 -73.48 -26.73 25.20
C LEU A 13 -73.61 -27.37 23.82
N ALA A 14 -74.06 -28.62 23.84
CA ALA A 14 -74.77 -29.22 22.74
C ALA A 14 -76.01 -28.34 22.47
N ALA A 15 -76.00 -27.62 21.35
CA ALA A 15 -77.22 -27.06 20.79
C ALA A 15 -77.86 -28.16 19.96
N ALA A 16 -78.84 -28.82 20.56
CA ALA A 16 -79.73 -29.75 19.91
C ALA A 16 -80.51 -29.07 18.78
N GLU A 17 -80.63 -29.79 17.66
CA GLU A 17 -81.74 -29.64 16.74
C GLU A 17 -83.07 -29.79 17.50
N GLU A 18 -84.01 -28.88 17.27
CA GLU A 18 -85.39 -29.24 16.92
C GLU A 18 -86.13 -28.04 16.35
N GLY A 19 -86.81 -28.25 15.22
CA GLY A 19 -87.61 -27.24 14.54
C GLY A 19 -88.06 -27.72 13.16
N GLY A 20 -88.79 -28.84 13.12
CA GLY A 20 -89.28 -29.47 11.90
C GLY A 20 -90.34 -28.67 11.14
N GLY A 21 -90.18 -28.67 9.82
CA GLY A 21 -91.18 -28.38 8.81
C GLY A 21 -90.58 -28.77 7.47
N THR A 22 -91.32 -29.49 6.61
CA THR A 22 -90.92 -29.91 5.25
C THR A 22 -90.59 -28.69 4.38
N SER A 23 -89.44 -28.10 4.62
CA SER A 23 -88.81 -27.07 3.82
C SER A 23 -87.66 -27.74 3.09
N ASN A 24 -87.80 -27.83 1.77
CA ASN A 24 -86.80 -28.43 0.91
C ASN A 24 -85.48 -27.64 1.07
N PHE A 25 -84.49 -28.23 1.77
CA PHE A 25 -83.19 -27.62 2.07
C PHE A 25 -82.39 -27.22 0.82
N LEU A 26 -82.73 -27.78 -0.35
CA LEU A 26 -82.14 -27.42 -1.63
C LEU A 26 -82.79 -26.19 -2.28
N VAL A 27 -83.94 -25.73 -1.77
CA VAL A 27 -84.59 -24.51 -2.28
C VAL A 27 -83.92 -23.31 -1.60
N PRO A 28 -83.24 -22.44 -2.38
CA PRO A 28 -82.57 -21.28 -1.81
C PRO A 28 -83.58 -20.36 -1.11
N ASN A 29 -83.44 -20.20 0.20
CA ASN A 29 -84.18 -19.20 0.97
C ASN A 29 -83.56 -17.81 0.77
N GLY A 30 -84.31 -16.74 1.10
CA GLY A 30 -83.84 -15.34 1.02
C GLY A 30 -82.55 -15.04 1.81
N THR A 31 -82.12 -15.97 2.66
CA THR A 31 -80.80 -16.02 3.30
C THR A 31 -79.65 -15.98 2.29
N PHE A 32 -79.82 -16.51 1.07
CA PHE A 32 -78.81 -16.46 0.02
C PHE A 32 -78.39 -15.02 -0.32
N PHE A 33 -79.35 -14.10 -0.47
CA PHE A 33 -79.05 -12.70 -0.77
C PHE A 33 -78.38 -11.97 0.39
N VAL A 34 -78.76 -12.30 1.63
CA VAL A 34 -78.15 -11.74 2.84
C VAL A 34 -76.70 -12.22 2.97
N VAL A 35 -76.44 -13.51 2.77
CA VAL A 35 -75.10 -14.09 2.79
C VAL A 35 -74.24 -13.51 1.66
N LEU A 36 -74.80 -13.36 0.45
CA LEU A 36 -74.12 -12.73 -0.68
C LEU A 36 -73.74 -11.27 -0.36
N LEU A 37 -74.66 -10.49 0.21
CA LEU A 37 -74.40 -9.11 0.62
C LEU A 37 -73.26 -9.02 1.64
N ILE A 38 -73.28 -9.86 2.67
CA ILE A 38 -72.21 -9.92 3.68
C ILE A 38 -70.89 -10.32 3.04
N PHE A 39 -70.89 -11.33 2.16
CA PHE A 39 -69.69 -11.74 1.42
C PHE A 39 -69.10 -10.60 0.59
N LEU A 40 -69.92 -9.85 -0.14
CA LEU A 40 -69.47 -8.69 -0.92
C LEU A 40 -68.89 -7.58 -0.03
N ILE A 41 -69.50 -7.30 1.12
CA ILE A 41 -68.97 -6.34 2.08
C ILE A 41 -67.60 -6.81 2.61
N THR A 42 -67.49 -8.08 3.03
CA THR A 42 -66.22 -8.65 3.51
C THR A 42 -65.15 -8.65 2.42
N LEU A 43 -65.51 -9.00 1.18
CA LEU A 43 -64.60 -8.98 0.04
C LEU A 43 -64.11 -7.55 -0.24
N GLY A 44 -65.00 -6.55 -0.17
CA GLY A 44 -64.63 -5.14 -0.28
C GLY A 44 -63.66 -4.70 0.82
N VAL A 45 -63.89 -5.13 2.07
CA VAL A 45 -62.99 -4.85 3.19
C VAL A 45 -61.63 -5.51 2.98
N ILE A 46 -61.58 -6.79 2.59
CA ILE A 46 -60.31 -7.51 2.32
C ILE A 46 -59.56 -6.86 1.16
N ALA A 47 -60.24 -6.57 0.06
CA ALA A 47 -59.63 -5.96 -1.12
C ALA A 47 -59.07 -4.56 -0.84
N LYS A 48 -59.75 -3.78 0.01
CA LYS A 48 -59.34 -2.40 0.36
C LYS A 48 -58.29 -2.36 1.48
N TRP A 49 -58.37 -3.24 2.47
CA TRP A 49 -57.59 -3.13 3.72
C TRP A 49 -56.55 -4.23 3.91
N VAL A 50 -56.74 -5.43 3.35
CA VAL A 50 -55.82 -6.57 3.56
C VAL A 50 -54.88 -6.73 2.38
N VAL A 51 -55.39 -6.69 1.16
CA VAL A 51 -54.57 -6.89 -0.05
C VAL A 51 -53.47 -5.82 -0.21
N PRO A 52 -53.74 -4.51 -0.04
CA PRO A 52 -52.70 -3.48 -0.23
C PRO A 52 -51.52 -3.58 0.73
N PRO A 53 -51.68 -3.73 2.07
CA PRO A 53 -50.53 -3.86 2.96
C PRO A 53 -49.78 -5.18 2.74
N VAL A 54 -50.46 -6.29 2.44
CA VAL A 54 -49.78 -7.57 2.16
C VAL A 54 -48.94 -7.46 0.88
N SER A 55 -49.51 -6.91 -0.19
CA SER A 55 -48.77 -6.68 -1.44
C SER A 55 -47.59 -5.74 -1.24
N LYS A 56 -47.74 -4.68 -0.43
CA LYS A 56 -46.65 -3.75 -0.11
C LYS A 56 -45.50 -4.45 0.61
N VAL A 57 -45.80 -5.28 1.62
CA VAL A 57 -44.78 -6.02 2.38
C VAL A 57 -44.05 -7.03 1.49
N LEU A 58 -44.76 -7.73 0.61
CA LEU A 58 -44.14 -8.65 -0.34
C LEU A 58 -43.21 -7.92 -1.31
N ALA A 59 -43.66 -6.81 -1.89
CA ALA A 59 -42.84 -5.99 -2.77
C ALA A 59 -41.61 -5.40 -2.04
N GLU A 60 -41.77 -4.97 -0.79
CA GLU A 60 -40.67 -4.46 0.03
C GLU A 60 -39.64 -5.56 0.34
N ARG A 61 -40.09 -6.79 0.64
CA ARG A 61 -39.18 -7.94 0.84
C ARG A 61 -38.39 -8.25 -0.43
N GLU A 62 -39.05 -8.30 -1.58
CA GLU A 62 -38.39 -8.56 -2.86
C GLU A 62 -37.42 -7.42 -3.24
N ALA A 63 -37.81 -6.17 -3.00
CA ALA A 63 -36.96 -5.00 -3.17
C ALA A 63 -35.75 -5.04 -2.22
N MET A 64 -35.90 -5.44 -0.96
CA MET A 64 -34.77 -5.62 -0.05
C MET A 64 -33.83 -6.72 -0.52
N LEU A 65 -34.34 -7.88 -0.94
CA LEU A 65 -33.50 -8.98 -1.44
C LEU A 65 -32.70 -8.56 -2.68
N SER A 66 -33.37 -7.95 -3.66
CA SER A 66 -32.72 -7.46 -4.88
C SER A 66 -31.72 -6.35 -4.59
N LYS A 67 -32.06 -5.41 -3.71
CA LYS A 67 -31.15 -4.35 -3.27
C LYS A 67 -29.94 -4.93 -2.55
N THR A 68 -30.11 -5.84 -1.61
CA THR A 68 -29.00 -6.47 -0.91
C THR A 68 -28.10 -7.23 -1.88
N ALA A 69 -28.65 -7.96 -2.86
CA ALA A 69 -27.84 -8.63 -3.88
C ALA A 69 -27.06 -7.63 -4.76
N ALA A 70 -27.69 -6.52 -5.17
CA ALA A 70 -27.05 -5.47 -5.94
C ALA A 70 -25.95 -4.75 -5.13
N ASP A 71 -26.22 -4.39 -3.88
CA ASP A 71 -25.27 -3.74 -2.98
C ASP A 71 -24.07 -4.64 -2.69
N ASN A 72 -24.28 -5.95 -2.51
CA ASN A 72 -23.18 -6.91 -2.35
C ASN A 72 -22.30 -6.98 -3.60
N ARG A 73 -22.90 -7.08 -4.80
CA ARG A 73 -22.13 -7.08 -6.07
C ARG A 73 -21.35 -5.79 -6.24
N LYS A 74 -22.00 -4.64 -6.03
CA LYS A 74 -21.37 -3.33 -6.12
C LYS A 74 -20.24 -3.15 -5.10
N SER A 75 -20.40 -3.71 -3.90
CA SER A 75 -19.36 -3.68 -2.87
C SER A 75 -18.17 -4.56 -3.28
N ALA A 76 -18.42 -5.76 -3.80
CA ALA A 76 -17.37 -6.64 -4.31
C ALA A 76 -16.61 -6.02 -5.49
N GLU A 77 -17.32 -5.38 -6.43
CA GLU A 77 -16.73 -4.66 -7.56
C GLU A 77 -15.87 -3.48 -7.08
N GLN A 78 -16.35 -2.69 -6.11
CA GLN A 78 -15.57 -1.58 -5.53
C GLN A 78 -14.31 -2.06 -4.82
N VAL A 79 -14.38 -3.17 -4.08
CA VAL A 79 -13.20 -3.76 -3.42
C VAL A 79 -12.21 -4.26 -4.46
N ALA A 80 -12.68 -4.95 -5.51
CA ALA A 80 -11.82 -5.42 -6.58
C ALA A 80 -11.15 -4.27 -7.34
N ALA A 81 -11.90 -3.21 -7.65
CA ALA A 81 -11.37 -2.00 -8.28
C ALA A 81 -10.33 -1.31 -7.38
N ALA A 82 -10.64 -1.11 -6.09
CA ALA A 82 -9.71 -0.51 -5.15
C ALA A 82 -8.43 -1.33 -4.97
N GLN A 83 -8.54 -2.67 -5.02
CA GLN A 83 -7.38 -3.56 -4.96
C GLN A 83 -6.53 -3.46 -6.23
N ALA A 84 -7.15 -3.41 -7.40
CA ALA A 84 -6.45 -3.21 -8.67
C ALA A 84 -5.72 -1.85 -8.70
N ASP A 85 -6.39 -0.78 -8.31
CA ASP A 85 -5.80 0.57 -8.22
C ASP A 85 -4.62 0.60 -7.23
N TYR A 86 -4.75 -0.10 -6.09
CA TYR A 86 -3.68 -0.23 -5.10
C TYR A 86 -2.47 -0.99 -5.65
N GLU A 87 -2.69 -2.11 -6.34
CA GLU A 87 -1.63 -2.92 -6.94
C GLU A 87 -0.93 -2.18 -8.08
N GLU A 88 -1.68 -1.42 -8.90
CA GLU A 88 -1.13 -0.54 -9.92
C GLU A 88 -0.27 0.57 -9.30
N ALA A 89 -0.79 1.27 -8.28
CA ALA A 89 -0.05 2.31 -7.57
C ALA A 89 1.23 1.77 -6.92
N MET A 90 1.18 0.60 -6.31
CA MET A 90 2.36 -0.05 -5.71
C MET A 90 3.38 -0.47 -6.76
N THR A 91 2.93 -0.96 -7.92
CA THR A 91 3.80 -1.33 -9.03
C THR A 91 4.46 -0.09 -9.63
N GLY A 92 3.70 0.98 -9.86
CA GLY A 92 4.20 2.28 -10.30
C GLY A 92 5.25 2.83 -9.35
N ALA A 93 4.95 2.88 -8.04
CA ALA A 93 5.89 3.35 -7.03
C ALA A 93 7.19 2.52 -6.96
N ARG A 94 7.10 1.19 -7.11
CA ARG A 94 8.29 0.32 -7.16
C ARG A 94 9.15 0.58 -8.40
N SER A 95 8.51 0.79 -9.55
CA SER A 95 9.18 1.12 -10.80
C SER A 95 9.90 2.46 -10.70
N GLU A 96 9.20 3.49 -10.23
CA GLU A 96 9.76 4.83 -10.01
C GLU A 96 10.93 4.81 -9.02
N ALA A 97 10.76 4.11 -7.88
CA ALA A 97 11.84 3.94 -6.92
C ALA A 97 13.06 3.21 -7.52
N SER A 98 12.86 2.26 -8.45
CA SER A 98 13.97 1.62 -9.17
C SER A 98 14.66 2.59 -10.11
N ALA A 99 13.88 3.33 -10.91
CA ALA A 99 14.41 4.35 -11.82
C ALA A 99 15.25 5.39 -11.07
N ILE A 100 14.76 5.91 -9.94
CA ILE A 100 15.50 6.87 -9.10
C ILE A 100 16.81 6.26 -8.57
N ARG A 101 16.80 5.00 -8.12
CA ARG A 101 18.02 4.33 -7.65
C ARG A 101 19.03 4.13 -8.76
N ASP A 102 18.58 3.78 -9.95
CA ASP A 102 19.45 3.55 -11.10
C ASP A 102 20.03 4.87 -11.63
N GLU A 103 19.23 5.93 -11.65
CA GLU A 103 19.72 7.29 -11.95
C GLU A 103 20.77 7.75 -10.94
N ALA A 104 20.48 7.66 -9.63
CA ALA A 104 21.43 8.03 -8.59
C ALA A 104 22.74 7.21 -8.65
N ARG A 105 22.67 5.93 -9.04
CA ARG A 105 23.86 5.10 -9.28
C ARG A 105 24.66 5.57 -10.49
N ASN A 106 23.99 5.94 -11.58
CA ASN A 106 24.63 6.44 -12.79
C ASN A 106 25.29 7.80 -12.55
N GLU A 107 24.58 8.73 -11.93
CA GLU A 107 25.13 10.03 -11.51
C GLU A 107 26.30 9.84 -10.54
N GLY A 108 26.15 8.97 -9.53
CA GLY A 108 27.22 8.67 -8.59
C GLY A 108 28.49 8.13 -9.26
N ARG A 109 28.34 7.23 -10.25
CA ARG A 109 29.47 6.73 -11.05
C ARG A 109 30.14 7.84 -11.85
N GLN A 110 29.35 8.69 -12.51
CA GLN A 110 29.88 9.83 -13.27
C GLN A 110 30.66 10.80 -12.37
N VAL A 111 30.16 11.08 -11.17
CA VAL A 111 30.85 11.94 -10.20
C VAL A 111 32.16 11.31 -9.74
N VAL A 112 32.17 10.02 -9.44
CA VAL A 112 33.41 9.30 -9.05
C VAL A 112 34.44 9.32 -10.19
N ASP A 113 34.01 9.04 -11.42
CA ASP A 113 34.90 9.03 -12.58
C ASP A 113 35.44 10.44 -12.89
N ALA A 114 34.60 11.47 -12.80
CA ALA A 114 35.00 12.86 -12.96
C ALA A 114 36.03 13.27 -11.89
N GLN A 115 35.77 12.99 -10.61
CA GLN A 115 36.71 13.30 -9.53
C GLN A 115 38.02 12.53 -9.67
N ARG A 116 37.96 11.26 -10.09
CA ARG A 116 39.15 10.45 -10.34
C ARG A 116 39.99 11.03 -11.49
N SER A 117 39.34 11.49 -12.56
CA SER A 117 40.02 12.15 -13.67
C SER A 117 40.71 13.45 -13.22
N THR A 118 40.01 14.29 -12.46
CA THR A 118 40.57 15.53 -11.89
C THR A 118 41.76 15.24 -10.99
N ALA A 119 41.62 14.31 -10.04
CA ALA A 119 42.70 13.92 -9.13
C ALA A 119 43.92 13.36 -9.89
N SER A 120 43.69 12.55 -10.94
CA SER A 120 44.78 12.04 -11.78
C SER A 120 45.51 13.16 -12.52
N GLY A 121 44.79 14.19 -12.97
CA GLY A 121 45.36 15.40 -13.57
C GLY A 121 46.19 16.22 -12.58
N GLU A 122 45.67 16.43 -11.37
CA GLU A 122 46.38 17.13 -10.28
C GLU A 122 47.65 16.39 -9.87
N VAL A 123 47.59 15.06 -9.72
CA VAL A 123 48.76 14.22 -9.44
C VAL A 123 49.79 14.36 -10.55
N ALA A 124 49.39 14.28 -11.82
CA ALA A 124 50.31 14.44 -12.94
C ALA A 124 50.96 15.83 -12.97
N GLN A 125 50.22 16.88 -12.61
CA GLN A 125 50.78 18.22 -12.48
C GLN A 125 51.75 18.33 -11.30
N SER A 126 51.39 17.78 -10.15
CA SER A 126 52.24 17.77 -8.95
C SER A 126 53.56 17.04 -9.20
N VAL A 127 53.52 15.90 -9.89
CA VAL A 127 54.73 15.15 -10.28
C VAL A 127 55.61 15.97 -11.22
N ARG A 128 55.04 16.63 -12.24
CA ARG A 128 55.82 17.51 -13.14
C ARG A 128 56.51 18.64 -12.37
N GLN A 129 55.79 19.30 -11.46
CA GLN A 129 56.35 20.36 -10.63
C GLN A 129 57.45 19.84 -9.69
N ALA A 130 57.25 18.66 -9.11
CA ALA A 130 58.25 18.02 -8.26
C ALA A 130 59.52 17.68 -9.05
N ASP A 131 59.39 17.12 -10.26
CA ASP A 131 60.53 16.82 -11.13
C ASP A 131 61.30 18.08 -11.54
N GLU A 132 60.60 19.17 -11.88
CA GLU A 132 61.21 20.46 -12.18
C GLU A 132 61.98 21.02 -10.97
N GLN A 133 61.39 20.95 -9.76
CA GLN A 133 62.06 21.37 -8.52
C GLN A 133 63.28 20.49 -8.21
N LEU A 134 63.17 19.18 -8.40
CA LEU A 134 64.27 18.24 -8.18
C LEU A 134 65.43 18.50 -9.15
N SER A 135 65.11 18.80 -10.42
CA SER A 135 66.12 19.18 -11.41
C SER A 135 66.84 20.46 -11.02
N GLN A 136 66.11 21.49 -10.57
CA GLN A 136 66.71 22.74 -10.11
C GLN A 136 67.59 22.54 -8.87
N GLN A 137 67.11 21.76 -7.89
CA GLN A 137 67.89 21.40 -6.71
C GLN A 137 69.17 20.64 -7.07
N ARG A 138 69.09 19.66 -7.99
CA ARG A 138 70.27 18.93 -8.48
C ARG A 138 71.30 19.87 -9.07
N SER A 139 70.91 20.76 -9.98
CA SER A 139 71.83 21.73 -10.57
C SER A 139 72.46 22.68 -9.53
N ALA A 140 71.69 23.12 -8.54
CA ALA A 140 72.21 23.95 -7.45
C ALA A 140 73.21 23.18 -6.56
N THR A 141 72.89 21.95 -6.18
CA THR A 141 73.77 21.09 -5.37
C THR A 141 75.03 20.67 -6.14
N GLU A 142 74.94 20.43 -7.45
CA GLU A 142 76.12 20.14 -8.29
C GLU A 142 77.10 21.33 -8.32
N ALA A 143 76.57 22.56 -8.44
CA ALA A 143 77.40 23.77 -8.39
C ALA A 143 78.08 23.95 -7.01
N GLU A 144 77.35 23.67 -5.92
CA GLU A 144 77.89 23.72 -4.55
C GLU A 144 78.94 22.62 -4.28
N LEU A 145 78.71 21.40 -4.81
CA LEU A 145 79.65 20.29 -4.75
C LEU A 145 80.94 20.60 -5.52
N GLN A 146 80.84 21.22 -6.70
CA GLN A 146 82.02 21.65 -7.47
C GLN A 146 82.88 22.66 -6.69
N GLN A 147 82.26 23.62 -6.00
CA GLN A 147 83.00 24.54 -5.13
C GLN A 147 83.65 23.83 -3.93
N SER A 148 83.00 22.78 -3.42
CA SER A 148 83.49 22.02 -2.26
C SER A 148 84.55 20.97 -2.62
N VAL A 149 84.60 20.50 -3.88
CA VAL A 149 85.46 19.38 -4.30
C VAL A 149 86.94 19.73 -4.21
N ASP A 150 87.31 20.98 -4.51
CA ASP A 150 88.71 21.43 -4.46
C ASP A 150 89.23 21.44 -3.01
N GLY A 151 88.41 21.93 -2.07
CA GLY A 151 88.73 21.94 -0.65
C GLY A 151 88.83 20.52 -0.06
N LEU A 152 87.92 19.64 -0.44
CA LEU A 152 87.95 18.23 -0.04
C LEU A 152 89.15 17.48 -0.63
N SER A 153 89.51 17.76 -1.88
CA SER A 153 90.66 17.16 -2.57
C SER A 153 91.98 17.61 -1.93
N ALA A 154 92.11 18.90 -1.60
CA ALA A 154 93.26 19.41 -0.86
C ALA A 154 93.37 18.77 0.53
N THR A 155 92.25 18.59 1.23
CA THR A 155 92.20 17.91 2.54
C THR A 155 92.65 16.44 2.43
N LEU A 156 92.21 15.74 1.39
CA LEU A 156 92.61 14.34 1.13
C LEU A 156 94.10 14.23 0.79
N ALA A 157 94.62 15.14 -0.06
CA ALA A 157 96.03 15.20 -0.42
C ALA A 157 96.93 15.45 0.81
N SER A 158 96.56 16.39 1.69
CA SER A 158 97.27 16.63 2.96
C SER A 158 97.29 15.38 3.85
N ARG A 159 96.20 14.60 3.88
CA ARG A 159 96.11 13.36 4.67
C ARG A 159 96.97 12.22 4.12
N ILE A 160 97.06 12.09 2.80
CA ILE A 160 97.87 11.04 2.15
C ILE A 160 99.36 11.39 2.22
N LEU A 161 99.72 12.67 2.04
CA LEU A 161 101.12 13.12 2.04
C LEU A 161 101.68 13.34 3.46
N GLY A 162 100.81 13.45 4.48
CA GLY A 162 101.20 13.62 5.88
C GLY A 162 101.72 15.01 6.25
N VAL A 163 101.60 15.99 5.34
CA VAL A 163 102.01 17.40 5.50
C VAL A 163 100.95 18.32 4.89
N ASP A 164 100.77 19.52 5.44
CA ASP A 164 99.74 20.46 4.99
C ASP A 164 100.12 21.10 3.64
N VAL A 165 99.35 20.81 2.59
CA VAL A 165 99.68 21.22 1.20
C VAL A 165 99.23 22.64 0.86
N LYS A 166 98.66 23.41 1.81
CA LYS A 166 98.10 24.75 1.53
C LYS A 166 99.15 25.83 1.20
N SER A 167 100.46 25.56 1.27
CA SER A 167 101.51 26.59 1.11
C SER A 167 102.50 26.41 -0.05
N GLY A 168 102.18 25.62 -1.10
CA GLY A 168 103.14 25.36 -2.18
C GLY A 168 102.53 25.45 -3.58
N GLY A 169 102.37 26.67 -4.12
CA GLY A 169 101.91 26.85 -5.50
C GLY A 169 101.67 28.31 -5.89
N SER A 170 102.76 29.08 -6.02
CA SER A 170 102.76 30.37 -6.73
C SER A 170 103.94 30.40 -7.70
N ALA A 171 103.66 30.19 -8.99
CA ALA A 171 104.40 30.71 -10.15
C ALA A 171 103.54 30.48 -11.39
#